data_AF-Q9JIV4-F1
#
_entry.id   AF-Q9JIV4-F1
#
_cell.length_a   1.000
_cell.length_b   1.000
_cell.length_c   1.000
_cell.angle_alpha   90.00
_cell.angle_beta   90.00
_cell.angle_gamma   90.00
#
_symmetry.space_group_name_H-M   'P 1'
#
loop_
_entity.id
_entity.type
_entity.pdbx_description
1 polymer ?
#
loop_
_entity_poly.entity_id
_entity_poly.type
_entity_poly.pdbx_seq_one_letter_code
_entity_poly.pdbx_strand_id
1 'polypeptide(L)'
;PPMFPLREQRLLIYESKQPDSRFPLEGASDADIGENAVLVYRLSQNEYFSLESSTNSKQIKRPSLILKKTLDREKTRELNLLLTAT
;
A
#
# COMPACT_ATOMS: atom_id res chain seq x y z
N PRO A 1 16.21 -3.76 9.62
CA PRO A 1 15.01 -2.90 9.67
C PRO A 1 14.50 -2.59 8.25
N PRO A 2 13.18 -2.57 8.07
CA PRO A 2 12.59 -2.40 6.74
C PRO A 2 12.89 -1.03 6.17
N MET A 3 13.37 -1.00 4.93
CA MET A 3 13.57 0.23 4.18
C MET A 3 12.77 0.18 2.88
N PHE A 4 12.03 1.26 2.64
CA PHE A 4 11.45 1.50 1.32
C PHE A 4 12.52 2.11 0.39
N PRO A 5 12.55 1.71 -0.88
CA PRO A 5 13.46 2.33 -1.86
C PRO A 5 13.09 3.80 -2.13
N LEU A 6 11.81 4.15 -1.95
CA LEU A 6 11.27 5.49 -2.15
C LEU A 6 10.69 6.01 -0.83
N ARG A 7 11.01 7.26 -0.47
CA ARG A 7 10.43 7.93 0.71
C ARG A 7 8.96 8.34 0.47
N GLU A 8 8.63 8.68 -0.77
CA GLU A 8 7.29 9.05 -1.20
C GLU A 8 7.00 8.40 -2.55
N GLN A 9 5.80 7.84 -2.70
CA GLN A 9 5.32 7.26 -3.95
C GLN A 9 4.04 7.99 -4.38
N ARG A 10 4.05 8.59 -5.57
CA ARG A 10 2.86 9.25 -6.14
C ARG A 10 2.16 8.29 -7.11
N LEU A 11 0.88 8.05 -6.85
CA LEU A 11 0.03 7.24 -7.72
C LEU A 11 -0.98 8.12 -8.43
N LEU A 12 -1.03 8.02 -9.76
CA LEU A 12 -2.04 8.67 -10.58
C LEU A 12 -3.18 7.68 -10.83
N ILE A 13 -4.31 7.91 -10.16
CA ILE A 13 -5.47 7.03 -10.23
C ILE A 13 -6.63 7.81 -10.84
N TYR A 14 -7.20 7.26 -11.91
CA TYR A 14 -8.39 7.82 -12.54
C TYR A 14 -9.62 7.63 -11.64
N GLU A 15 -10.46 8.66 -11.54
CA GLU A 15 -11.70 8.59 -10.75
C GLU A 15 -12.73 7.60 -11.30
N SER A 16 -12.63 7.27 -12.59
CA SER A 16 -13.43 6.24 -13.26
C SER A 16 -13.08 4.81 -12.85
N LYS A 17 -12.07 4.61 -12.00
CA LYS A 17 -11.70 3.28 -11.50
C LYS A 17 -12.80 2.74 -10.61
N GLN A 18 -13.17 1.49 -10.90
CA GLN A 18 -14.17 0.78 -10.12
C GLN A 18 -13.61 0.41 -8.75
N PRO A 19 -14.46 0.35 -7.71
CA PRO A 19 -14.12 -0.31 -6.46
C PRO A 19 -13.53 -1.72 -6.72
N ASP A 20 -12.72 -2.20 -5.80
CA ASP A 20 -11.89 -3.42 -5.87
C ASP A 20 -10.74 -3.37 -6.88
N SER A 21 -10.51 -2.23 -7.55
CA SER A 21 -9.30 -2.02 -8.35
C SER A 21 -8.06 -2.11 -7.46
N ARG A 22 -7.08 -2.90 -7.91
CA ARG A 22 -5.78 -3.11 -7.25
C ARG A 22 -4.70 -2.22 -7.84
N PHE A 23 -3.93 -1.58 -6.97
CA PHE A 23 -2.79 -0.73 -7.32
C PHE A 23 -1.55 -1.25 -6.60
N PRO A 24 -0.58 -1.84 -7.30
CA PRO A 24 0.64 -2.34 -6.68
C PRO A 24 1.50 -1.19 -6.15
N LEU A 25 2.06 -1.38 -4.95
CA LEU A 25 2.98 -0.46 -4.30
C LEU A 25 4.40 -1.03 -4.30
N GLU A 26 5.39 -0.15 -4.13
CA GLU A 26 6.75 -0.61 -3.85
C GLU A 26 6.83 -1.23 -2.45
N GLY A 27 7.42 -2.42 -2.39
CA GLY A 27 7.64 -3.12 -1.13
C GLY A 27 8.86 -2.57 -0.39
N ALA A 28 8.78 -2.55 0.94
CA ALA A 28 9.98 -2.44 1.75
C ALA A 28 10.84 -3.70 1.62
N SER A 29 12.15 -3.55 1.79
CA SER A 29 13.11 -4.64 1.91
C SER A 29 13.77 -4.60 3.27
N ASP A 30 13.92 -5.75 3.93
CA ASP A 30 14.78 -5.91 5.10
C ASP A 30 16.02 -6.73 4.70
N ALA A 31 17.15 -6.46 5.36
CA ALA A 31 18.40 -7.21 5.20
C ALA A 31 18.44 -8.47 6.09
N ASP A 32 17.50 -8.59 7.02
CA ASP A 32 17.39 -9.72 7.93
C ASP A 32 16.91 -11.01 7.20
N ILE A 33 17.25 -12.17 7.76
CA ILE A 33 16.93 -13.50 7.19
C ILE A 33 16.09 -14.30 8.21
N GLY A 34 15.15 -15.12 7.73
CA GLY A 34 14.32 -15.97 8.58
C GLY A 34 13.05 -15.28 9.08
N GLU A 35 12.64 -15.51 10.32
CA GLU A 35 11.41 -14.91 10.88
C GLU A 35 11.51 -13.38 11.02
N ASN A 36 12.72 -12.84 11.17
CA ASN A 36 12.96 -11.40 11.20
C ASN A 36 12.85 -10.73 9.82
N ALA A 37 12.77 -11.51 8.74
CA ALA A 37 12.54 -11.00 7.39
C ALA A 37 11.05 -10.81 7.06
N VAL A 38 10.14 -11.14 8.00
CA VAL A 38 8.70 -11.02 7.80
C VAL A 38 8.30 -9.56 7.91
N LEU A 39 7.88 -8.99 6.79
CA LEU A 39 7.40 -7.61 6.71
C LEU A 39 5.90 -7.54 6.93
N VAL A 40 5.50 -6.75 7.91
CA VAL A 40 4.11 -6.39 8.18
C VAL A 40 3.86 -4.98 7.68
N TYR A 41 3.01 -4.87 6.65
CA TYR A 41 2.60 -3.57 6.13
C TYR A 41 1.32 -3.08 6.80
N ARG A 42 1.30 -1.80 7.15
CA ARG A 42 0.14 -1.08 7.71
C ARG A 42 -0.11 0.19 6.92
N LEU A 43 -1.38 0.46 6.61
CA LEU A 43 -1.82 1.68 5.96
C LEU A 43 -2.53 2.57 6.97
N SER A 44 -2.35 3.89 6.87
CA SER A 44 -3.12 4.88 7.63
C SER A 44 -4.62 4.70 7.43
N GLN A 45 -5.40 5.07 8.45
CA GLN A 45 -6.85 5.04 8.39
C GLN A 45 -7.36 5.95 7.26
N ASN A 46 -8.11 5.36 6.33
CA ASN A 46 -8.67 6.05 5.18
C ASN A 46 -9.96 5.35 4.72
N GLU A 47 -10.86 6.09 4.08
CA GLU A 47 -12.14 5.54 3.59
C GLU A 47 -12.06 5.02 2.15
N TYR A 48 -11.10 5.51 1.36
CA TYR A 48 -11.02 5.21 -0.07
C TYR A 48 -10.22 3.95 -0.39
N PHE A 49 -9.16 3.69 0.38
CA PHE A 49 -8.20 2.63 0.11
C PHE A 49 -8.07 1.67 1.28
N SER A 50 -7.75 0.43 0.97
CA SER A 50 -7.32 -0.56 1.94
C SER A 50 -6.11 -1.32 1.44
N LEU A 51 -5.35 -1.89 2.36
CA LEU A 51 -4.12 -2.58 2.05
C LEU A 51 -4.37 -4.08 1.89
N GLU A 52 -4.06 -4.61 0.71
CA GLU A 52 -3.89 -6.04 0.49
C GLU A 52 -2.45 -6.41 0.88
N SER A 53 -2.26 -6.81 2.13
CA SER A 53 -1.05 -7.50 2.56
C SER A 53 -1.40 -8.98 2.74
N SER A 54 -0.63 -9.86 2.09
CA SER A 54 -0.78 -11.30 2.32
C SER A 54 -0.29 -11.59 3.73
N THR A 55 -1.20 -11.63 4.70
CA THR A 55 -0.95 -11.92 6.12
C THR A 55 -0.34 -13.29 6.39
N ASN A 56 0.01 -14.08 5.35
CA ASN A 56 0.32 -15.49 5.48
C ASN A 56 1.39 -16.06 4.54
N SER A 57 2.23 -15.27 3.86
CA SER A 57 3.29 -15.88 3.06
C SER A 57 4.63 -15.21 3.25
N LYS A 58 5.59 -16.03 3.70
CA LYS A 58 7.03 -15.86 3.89
C LYS A 58 7.81 -15.35 2.67
N GLN A 59 7.19 -14.56 1.81
CA GLN A 59 7.79 -13.97 0.63
C GLN A 59 7.61 -12.47 0.70
N ILE A 60 8.71 -11.78 0.45
CA ILE A 60 8.83 -10.38 0.09
C ILE A 60 7.80 -10.09 -1.02
N LYS A 61 6.57 -9.78 -0.62
CA LYS A 61 5.47 -9.49 -1.54
C LYS A 61 5.20 -8.02 -1.48
N ARG A 62 5.20 -7.41 -2.66
CA ARG A 62 4.83 -6.01 -2.86
C ARG A 62 3.41 -5.79 -2.34
N PRO A 63 3.19 -4.87 -1.38
CA PRO A 63 1.85 -4.55 -0.93
C PRO A 63 1.04 -3.98 -2.09
N SER A 64 -0.29 -4.12 -2.04
CA SER A 64 -1.18 -3.52 -3.03
C SER A 64 -2.30 -2.74 -2.35
N LEU A 65 -2.64 -1.56 -2.87
CA LEU A 65 -3.83 -0.83 -2.45
C LEU A 65 -5.04 -1.36 -3.22
N ILE A 66 -6.12 -1.61 -2.49
CA ILE A 66 -7.44 -1.91 -3.03
C ILE A 66 -8.30 -0.67 -2.84
N LEU A 67 -8.91 -0.19 -3.93
CA LEU A 67 -9.88 0.89 -3.87
C LEU A 67 -11.21 0.37 -3.31
N LYS A 68 -11.62 0.84 -2.13
CA LYS A 68 -12.91 0.47 -1.53
C LYS A 68 -14.07 1.34 -1.97
N LYS A 69 -13.79 2.61 -2.26
CA LYS A 69 -14.81 3.62 -2.57
C LYS A 69 -14.40 4.36 -3.83
N THR A 70 -15.38 4.74 -4.65
CA THR A 70 -15.12 5.53 -5.86
C THR A 70 -14.43 6.84 -5.49
N LEU A 71 -13.41 7.19 -6.27
CA LEU A 71 -12.76 8.49 -6.15
C LEU A 71 -13.62 9.53 -6.86
N ASP A 72 -13.59 10.74 -6.33
CA ASP A 72 -14.30 11.88 -6.90
C ASP A 72 -13.37 13.08 -6.76
N ARG A 73 -12.78 13.51 -7.89
CA ARG A 73 -11.80 14.61 -7.89
C ARG A 73 -12.42 15.93 -7.44
N GLU A 74 -13.73 16.12 -7.57
CA GLU A 74 -14.39 17.33 -7.09
C GLU A 74 -14.46 17.37 -5.57
N LYS A 75 -14.64 16.21 -4.92
CA LYS A 75 -14.64 16.09 -3.46
C LYS A 75 -13.24 15.98 -2.87
N THR A 76 -12.36 15.19 -3.47
CA THR A 76 -11.03 14.92 -2.94
C THR A 76 -10.03 14.82 -4.07
N ARG A 77 -9.27 15.90 -4.25
CA ARG A 77 -8.26 16.03 -5.32
C ARG A 77 -6.99 15.22 -5.05
N GLU A 78 -6.61 15.13 -3.77
CA GLU A 78 -5.38 14.47 -3.34
C GLU A 78 -5.65 13.66 -2.07
N LEU A 79 -5.05 12.47 -1.99
CA LEU A 79 -5.14 11.56 -0.85
C LEU A 79 -3.73 11.25 -0.35
N ASN A 80 -3.44 11.73 0.86
CA ASN A 80 -2.18 11.45 1.53
C ASN A 80 -2.34 10.22 2.41
N LEU A 81 -1.63 9.15 2.06
CA LEU A 81 -1.64 7.88 2.78
C LEU A 81 -0.26 7.61 3.35
N LEU A 82 -0.21 7.15 4.60
CA LEU A 82 1.02 6.69 5.22
C LEU A 82 1.07 5.16 5.18
N LEU A 83 2.10 4.63 4.55
CA LEU A 83 2.42 3.20 4.55
C LEU A 83 3.60 2.97 5.49
N THR A 84 3.41 2.08 6.46
CA THR A 84 4.45 1.66 7.41
C THR A 84 4.75 0.19 7.18
N ALA A 85 6.04 -0.17 7.14
CA ALA A 85 6.51 -1.55 7.19
C ALA A 85 7.22 -1.77 8.53
N THR A 86 6.93 -2.89 9.18
CA THR A 86 7.56 -3.34 10.43
C THR A 86 7.98 -4.78 10.33
#